data_AF-A0A974C048-F1
#
_entry.id   AF-A0A974C048-F1
#
_cell.length_a   1.000
_cell.length_b   1.000
_cell.length_c   1.000
_cell.angle_alpha   90.00
_cell.angle_beta   90.00
_cell.angle_gamma   90.00
#
_symmetry.space_group_name_H-M   'P 1'
#
loop_
_entity.id
_entity.type
_entity.pdbx_description
1 polymer ?
#
loop_
_entity_poly.entity_id
_entity_poly.type
_entity_poly.pdbx_seq_one_letter_code
_entity_poly.pdbx_strand_id
1 'polypeptide(L)'
;MITCTRCSTGAIYIGETGQKLGTRMNHHRHKINTKSCDTPVGQHFCSQNHSLQDMQVLILKGNFKTERERKIYEFKCMELTH
;
A
#
# COMPACT_ATOMS: atom_id res chain seq x y z
N MET A 1 3.00 -1.84 3.63
CA MET A 1 3.67 -1.44 2.38
C MET A 1 3.07 -2.24 1.24
N ILE A 2 2.78 -1.58 0.13
CA ILE A 2 2.38 -2.20 -1.13
C ILE A 2 3.43 -1.83 -2.16
N THR A 3 3.90 -2.82 -2.93
CA THR A 3 4.85 -2.61 -4.03
C THR A 3 4.33 -3.25 -5.31
N CYS A 4 4.90 -2.83 -6.44
CA CYS A 4 4.58 -3.36 -7.76
C CYS A 4 5.80 -4.02 -8.40
N THR A 5 5.65 -5.26 -8.86
CA THR A 5 6.72 -6.05 -9.49
C THR A 5 7.08 -5.59 -10.91
N ARG A 6 6.22 -4.78 -11.55
CA ARG A 6 6.43 -4.26 -12.91
C ARG A 6 7.26 -2.98 -12.93
N CYS A 7 7.34 -2.25 -11.83
CA CYS A 7 7.99 -0.94 -11.79
C CYS A 7 9.49 -1.08 -11.52
N SER A 8 10.32 -0.62 -12.45
CA SER A 8 11.79 -0.64 -12.32
C SER A 8 12.31 0.21 -11.15
N THR A 9 11.61 1.31 -10.83
CA THR A 9 11.91 2.16 -9.66
C THR A 9 11.16 1.74 -8.40
N GLY A 10 10.42 0.63 -8.44
CA GLY A 10 9.61 0.14 -7.32
C GLY A 10 8.57 1.16 -6.87
N ALA A 11 7.39 1.20 -7.51
CA ALA A 11 6.29 2.01 -7.01
C ALA A 11 5.90 1.52 -5.60
N ILE A 12 6.22 2.32 -4.58
CA ILE A 12 6.00 2.00 -3.16
C ILE A 12 4.84 2.84 -2.64
N TYR A 13 3.90 2.17 -1.99
CA TYR A 13 2.86 2.80 -1.18
C TYR A 13 3.02 2.38 0.28
N ILE A 14 3.21 3.36 1.15
CA ILE A 14 3.17 3.20 2.61
C ILE A 14 1.85 3.76 3.09
N GLY A 15 1.18 3.00 3.95
CA GLY A 15 -0.04 3.45 4.59
C GLY A 15 -0.39 2.57 5.78
N GLU A 16 -1.33 3.06 6.56
CA GLU A 16 -1.77 2.41 7.79
C GLU A 16 -3.14 1.73 7.66
N THR A 17 -3.44 0.86 8.62
CA THR A 17 -4.80 0.38 8.84
C THR A 17 -5.00 -0.01 10.30
N GLY A 18 -6.14 0.37 10.88
CA GLY A 18 -6.62 -0.17 12.16
C GLY A 18 -7.49 -1.43 11.99
N GLN A 19 -7.76 -1.84 10.76
CA GLN A 19 -8.52 -3.05 10.44
C GLN A 19 -7.59 -4.26 10.35
N LYS A 20 -8.15 -5.48 10.38
CA LYS A 20 -7.41 -6.69 10.02
C LYS A 20 -6.81 -6.51 8.61
N LEU A 21 -5.56 -6.91 8.43
CA LEU A 21 -4.85 -6.74 7.15
C LEU A 21 -5.64 -7.34 5.97
N GLY A 22 -6.24 -8.53 6.14
CA GLY A 22 -7.05 -9.16 5.11
C GLY A 22 -8.24 -8.29 4.66
N THR A 23 -8.94 -7.64 5.60
CA THR A 23 -10.03 -6.71 5.29
C THR A 23 -9.53 -5.52 4.49
N ARG A 24 -8.41 -4.91 4.91
CA ARG A 24 -7.81 -3.79 4.18
C ARG A 24 -7.37 -4.19 2.77
N MET A 25 -6.79 -5.38 2.61
CA MET A 25 -6.40 -5.88 1.29
C MET A 25 -7.59 -6.22 0.40
N ASN A 26 -8.69 -6.72 0.97
CA ASN A 26 -9.92 -6.94 0.21
C ASN A 26 -10.52 -5.62 -0.29
N HIS A 27 -10.44 -4.54 0.50
CA HIS A 27 -10.85 -3.22 0.06
C HIS A 27 -9.99 -2.73 -1.13
N HIS A 28 -8.66 -2.85 -1.05
CA HIS A 28 -7.78 -2.52 -2.18
C HIS A 28 -8.09 -3.38 -3.43
N ARG A 29 -8.27 -4.69 -3.27
CA ARG A 29 -8.66 -5.59 -4.36
C ARG A 29 -9.99 -5.22 -4.99
N HIS A 30 -10.99 -4.90 -4.18
CA HIS A 30 -12.30 -4.48 -4.67
C HIS A 30 -12.16 -3.21 -5.53
N LYS A 31 -11.49 -2.16 -5.04
CA LYS A 31 -11.28 -0.92 -5.80
C LYS A 31 -10.59 -1.16 -7.14
N ILE A 32 -9.56 -2.01 -7.19
CA ILE A 32 -8.84 -2.30 -8.42
C ILE A 32 -9.70 -3.13 -9.39
N ASN A 33 -10.44 -4.12 -8.88
CA ASN A 33 -11.34 -4.94 -9.69
C ASN A 33 -12.51 -4.13 -10.27
N THR A 34 -13.01 -3.13 -9.53
CA THR A 34 -14.05 -2.21 -10.00
C THR A 34 -13.50 -1.02 -10.79
N LYS A 35 -12.19 -1.02 -11.10
CA LYS A 35 -11.51 0.05 -11.84
C LYS A 35 -11.66 1.45 -11.21
N SER A 36 -11.76 1.50 -9.89
CA SER A 36 -11.78 2.77 -9.14
C SER A 36 -10.37 3.37 -9.04
N CYS A 37 -10.25 4.63 -9.45
CA CYS A 37 -9.01 5.42 -9.43
C CYS A 37 -9.02 6.51 -8.33
N ASP A 38 -9.78 6.30 -7.26
CA ASP A 38 -9.96 7.27 -6.16
C ASP A 38 -8.87 7.19 -5.07
N THR A 39 -7.93 6.25 -5.18
CA THR A 39 -6.81 6.08 -4.25
C THR A 39 -5.50 5.94 -5.03
N PRO A 40 -4.34 6.31 -4.45
CA PRO A 40 -3.06 6.13 -5.13
C PRO A 40 -2.81 4.68 -5.59
N VAL A 41 -3.19 3.71 -4.75
CA VAL A 41 -3.11 2.28 -5.08
C VAL A 41 -4.03 1.92 -6.25
N GLY A 42 -5.28 2.40 -6.23
CA GLY A 42 -6.22 2.19 -7.33
C GLY A 42 -5.73 2.83 -8.64
N GLN A 43 -5.29 4.07 -8.60
CA GLN A 43 -4.72 4.80 -9.75
C GLN A 43 -3.57 4.02 -10.40
N HIS A 44 -2.65 3.49 -9.58
CA HIS A 44 -1.52 2.73 -10.08
C HIS A 44 -1.95 1.41 -10.74
N PHE A 45 -2.70 0.56 -10.04
CA PHE A 45 -3.05 -0.78 -10.52
C PHE A 45 -4.23 -0.82 -11.50
N CYS A 46 -4.91 0.30 -11.73
CA CYS A 46 -5.87 0.46 -12.82
C CYS A 46 -5.22 0.97 -14.13
N SER A 47 -3.94 1.38 -14.10
CA SER A 47 -3.21 1.84 -15.28
C SER A 47 -2.84 0.70 -16.23
N GLN A 48 -2.45 1.04 -17.47
CA GLN A 48 -2.04 0.05 -18.47
C GLN A 48 -0.84 -0.76 -17.98
N ASN A 49 -0.81 -2.07 -18.29
CA ASN A 49 0.25 -3.03 -17.94
C ASN A 49 0.48 -3.26 -16.43
N HIS A 50 -0.48 -2.86 -15.58
CA HIS A 50 -0.44 -3.10 -14.14
C HIS A 50 -1.73 -3.81 -13.72
N SER A 51 -1.60 -4.76 -12.80
CA SER A 51 -2.74 -5.54 -12.31
C SER A 51 -2.55 -5.97 -10.86
N LEU A 52 -3.59 -6.54 -10.26
CA LEU A 52 -3.49 -7.15 -8.93
C LEU A 52 -2.42 -8.26 -8.83
N GLN A 53 -2.07 -8.91 -9.94
CA GLN A 53 -1.05 -9.97 -9.94
C GLN A 53 0.36 -9.40 -9.71
N ASP A 54 0.56 -8.12 -10.04
CA ASP A 54 1.84 -7.44 -9.86
C ASP A 54 1.97 -6.83 -8.46
N MET A 55 0.94 -6.93 -7.61
CA MET A 55 0.91 -6.37 -6.27
C MET A 55 1.62 -7.27 -5.25
N GLN A 56 2.56 -6.69 -4.51
CA GLN A 56 3.17 -7.31 -3.32
C GLN A 56 2.81 -6.53 -2.06
N VAL A 57 2.68 -7.24 -0.93
CA VAL A 57 2.28 -6.66 0.35
C VAL A 57 3.26 -7.09 1.44
N LEU A 58 3.74 -6.11 2.21
CA LEU A 58 4.60 -6.34 3.37
C LEU A 58 4.07 -5.58 4.59
N ILE A 59 4.01 -6.27 5.73
CA ILE A 59 3.79 -5.63 7.04
C ILE A 59 5.13 -5.08 7.51
N LEU A 60 5.22 -3.76 7.70
CA LEU A 60 6.44 -3.12 8.20
C LEU A 60 6.50 -3.20 9.74
N LYS A 61 5.41 -2.82 10.40
CA LYS A 61 5.28 -2.86 11.87
C LYS A 61 3.81 -2.84 12.28
N GLY A 62 3.52 -3.47 13.41
CA GLY A 62 2.22 -3.42 14.09
C GLY A 62 2.37 -3.14 15.58
N ASN A 63 1.26 -3.17 16.31
CA ASN A 63 1.20 -3.01 17.78
C ASN A 63 1.84 -1.71 18.29
N PHE A 64 1.60 -0.60 17.60
CA PHE A 64 1.98 0.72 18.10
C PHE A 64 1.15 1.08 19.33
N LYS A 65 1.78 1.71 20.33
CA LYS A 65 1.08 2.14 21.54
C LYS A 65 0.35 3.46 21.34
N THR A 66 0.90 4.32 20.48
CA THR A 66 0.33 5.64 20.19
C THR A 66 0.35 5.95 18.69
N GLU A 67 -0.56 6.82 18.26
CA GLU A 67 -0.57 7.35 16.90
C GLU A 67 0.73 8.10 16.56
N ARG A 68 1.31 8.81 17.54
CA ARG A 68 2.58 9.54 17.36
C ARG A 68 3.73 8.59 17.03
N GLU A 69 3.87 7.48 17.75
CA GLU A 69 4.90 6.47 17.46
C GLU A 69 4.74 5.90 16.05
N ARG A 70 3.49 5.62 15.65
CA ARG A 70 3.16 5.12 14.32
C ARG A 70 3.53 6.12 13.23
N LYS A 71 3.17 7.40 13.38
CA LYS A 71 3.50 8.47 12.43
C LYS A 71 5.00 8.71 12.29
N ILE A 72 5.75 8.67 13.40
CA ILE A 72 7.22 8.77 13.37
C ILE A 72 7.81 7.59 12.59
N TYR A 73 7.31 6.38 12.82
CA TYR A 73 7.78 5.20 12.09
C TYR A 73 7.43 5.28 10.60
N GLU A 74 6.21 5.71 10.25
CA GLU A 74 5.80 5.93 8.86
C GLU A 74 6.71 6.93 8.14
N PHE A 75 7.02 8.07 8.78
CA PHE A 75 7.95 9.08 8.25
C PHE A 75 9.35 8.48 7.98
N LYS A 76 9.91 7.74 8.94
CA LYS A 76 11.20 7.07 8.77
C LYS A 76 11.18 6.04 7.64
N CYS A 77 10.08 5.32 7.45
CA CYS A 77 9.95 4.39 6.34
C CYS A 77 9.95 5.12 5.00
N MET A 78 9.31 6.29 4.89
CA MET A 78 9.33 7.09 3.68
C MET A 78 10.76 7.56 3.34
N GLU A 79 11.54 8.01 4.32
CA GLU A 79 12.94 8.43 4.13
C GLU A 79 13.86 7.31 3.64
N LEU A 80 13.58 6.05 3.98
CA LEU A 80 14.40 4.90 3.58
C LEU A 80 14.02 4.32 2.21
N THR A 81 12.92 4.78 1.62
CA THR A 81 12.38 4.27 0.35
C THR A 81 12.60 5.23 -0.84
N HIS A 82 13.34 6.31 -0.63
CA HIS A 82 13.75 7.31 -1.62
C HIS A 82 15.28 7.43 -1.65
#